data_AF-A0AAE0CYU1-F1
#
_entry.id   AF-A0AAE0CYU1-F1
#
_cell.length_a   1.000
_cell.length_b   1.000
_cell.length_c   1.000
_cell.angle_alpha   90.00
_cell.angle_beta   90.00
_cell.angle_gamma   90.00
#
_symmetry.space_group_name_H-M   'P 1'
#
loop_
_entity.id
_entity.type
_entity.pdbx_description
1 polymer ?
#
loop_
_entity_poly.entity_id
_entity_poly.type
_entity_poly.pdbx_seq_one_letter_code
_entity_poly.pdbx_strand_id
1 'polypeptide(L)'
;MKFSKKTVLATMATQATALVQMEVRYSDRMVDVGNLDLFDVTWQAIYGEAGNTRAIMTDRSFSSQTNTCTWAEDYDPDLTVQVKMNGAWGRTPALSDNQMRDGLVQSMWEVLRTVSDPYGYENSPGLAQCENQTWGHKVPSTLRVTAYIDGRLQPDDLIIEFGATKNQEPGGCGLVGEVAGFLAGFIPVGGDLFAKGIEIGCAE
;
A
#
# COMPACT_ATOMS: atom_id res chain seq x y z
N MET A 1 -2.31 -57.83 -39.66
CA MET A 1 -1.67 -56.81 -38.79
C MET A 1 -2.58 -55.60 -38.70
N LYS A 2 -3.07 -55.24 -37.51
CA LYS A 2 -3.95 -54.08 -37.26
C LYS A 2 -3.12 -52.94 -36.67
N PHE A 3 -3.10 -51.79 -37.34
CA PHE A 3 -2.47 -50.57 -36.82
C PHE A 3 -3.30 -50.00 -35.67
N SER A 4 -2.73 -49.98 -34.47
CA SER A 4 -3.30 -49.33 -33.29
C SER A 4 -2.98 -47.84 -33.34
N LYS A 5 -4.00 -46.99 -33.54
CA LYS A 5 -3.90 -45.54 -33.42
C LYS A 5 -3.85 -45.18 -31.94
N LYS A 6 -2.70 -44.71 -31.46
CA LYS A 6 -2.59 -44.04 -30.16
C LYS A 6 -3.12 -42.62 -30.30
N THR A 7 -4.32 -42.37 -29.78
CA THR A 7 -4.86 -41.03 -29.59
C THR A 7 -4.13 -40.39 -28.41
N VAL A 8 -3.28 -39.40 -28.68
CA VAL A 8 -2.72 -38.52 -27.66
C VAL A 8 -3.80 -37.50 -27.33
N LEU A 9 -4.48 -37.65 -26.18
CA LEU A 9 -5.27 -36.56 -25.61
C LEU A 9 -4.29 -35.52 -25.05
N ALA A 10 -4.08 -34.44 -25.79
CA ALA A 10 -3.53 -33.22 -25.24
C ALA A 10 -4.64 -32.54 -24.42
N THR A 11 -4.65 -32.73 -23.10
CA THR A 11 -5.40 -31.87 -22.18
C THR A 11 -4.68 -30.53 -22.14
N MET A 12 -5.06 -29.60 -23.01
CA MET A 12 -4.78 -28.18 -22.81
C MET A 12 -5.59 -27.76 -21.59
N ALA A 13 -4.94 -27.69 -20.43
CA ALA A 13 -5.46 -26.91 -19.32
C ALA A 13 -5.40 -25.44 -19.77
N THR A 14 -6.52 -24.91 -20.23
CA THR A 14 -6.72 -23.47 -20.36
C THR A 14 -6.59 -22.91 -18.95
N GLN A 15 -5.39 -22.45 -18.57
CA GLN A 15 -5.27 -21.61 -17.39
C GLN A 15 -5.95 -20.30 -17.77
N ALA A 16 -7.23 -20.16 -17.41
CA ALA A 16 -7.82 -18.84 -17.33
C ALA A 16 -6.91 -18.05 -16.39
N THR A 17 -6.28 -17.00 -16.89
CA THR A 17 -5.51 -16.06 -16.09
C THR A 17 -6.52 -15.35 -15.19
N ALA A 18 -6.71 -15.89 -13.99
CA ALA A 18 -7.58 -15.30 -13.00
C ALA A 18 -7.03 -13.92 -12.63
N LEU A 19 -7.83 -12.88 -12.81
CA LEU A 19 -7.42 -11.50 -12.55
C LEU A 19 -7.34 -11.29 -11.03
N VAL A 20 -6.19 -10.81 -10.58
CA VAL A 20 -5.91 -10.44 -9.20
C VAL A 20 -6.39 -9.02 -8.98
N GLN A 21 -7.38 -8.86 -8.11
CA GLN A 21 -7.93 -7.58 -7.74
C GLN A 21 -7.44 -7.17 -6.36
N MET A 22 -7.01 -5.91 -6.22
CA MET A 22 -6.56 -5.35 -4.96
C MET A 22 -7.66 -4.48 -4.35
N GLU A 23 -8.00 -4.77 -3.10
CA GLU A 23 -8.89 -3.95 -2.29
C GLU A 23 -8.06 -3.32 -1.16
N VAL A 24 -8.12 -2.00 -1.04
CA VAL A 24 -7.50 -1.24 0.05
C VAL A 24 -8.60 -0.65 0.93
N ARG A 25 -8.56 -0.97 2.21
CA ARG A 25 -9.39 -0.33 3.22
C ARG A 25 -8.54 0.50 4.16
N TYR A 26 -9.00 1.68 4.53
CA TYR A 26 -8.31 2.49 5.52
C TYR A 26 -9.29 3.11 6.52
N SER A 27 -8.78 3.40 7.73
CA SER A 27 -9.60 3.93 8.83
C SER A 27 -10.04 5.37 8.58
N ASP A 28 -11.22 5.73 9.09
CA ASP A 28 -11.68 7.12 9.13
C ASP A 28 -10.91 8.02 10.11
N ARG A 29 -10.08 7.42 10.97
CA ARG A 29 -9.26 8.10 11.96
C ARG A 29 -7.89 8.40 11.37
N MET A 30 -7.54 9.68 11.36
CA MET A 30 -6.25 10.18 10.90
C MET A 30 -5.30 10.40 12.09
N VAL A 31 -4.03 10.09 11.86
CA VAL A 31 -2.91 10.25 12.78
C VAL A 31 -1.98 11.28 12.20
N ASP A 32 -1.61 12.28 12.99
CA ASP A 32 -0.54 13.20 12.64
C ASP A 32 0.80 12.46 12.76
N VAL A 33 1.54 12.40 11.67
CA VAL A 33 2.87 11.78 11.63
C VAL A 33 3.98 12.81 11.42
N GLY A 34 3.64 14.10 11.41
CA GLY A 34 4.59 15.17 11.19
C GLY A 34 5.37 14.97 9.89
N ASN A 35 6.66 15.26 9.92
CA ASN A 35 7.55 15.14 8.78
C ASN A 35 8.15 13.74 8.53
N LEU A 36 7.50 12.68 9.02
CA LEU A 36 8.00 11.33 8.86
C LEU A 36 8.08 10.94 7.38
N ASP A 37 9.23 10.44 6.94
CA ASP A 37 9.38 9.89 5.59
C ASP A 37 8.58 8.60 5.46
N LEU A 38 7.38 8.71 4.91
CA LEU A 38 6.45 7.59 4.75
C LEU A 38 7.00 6.51 3.82
N PHE A 39 7.84 6.86 2.83
CA PHE A 39 8.41 5.89 1.90
C PHE A 39 9.47 5.03 2.59
N ASP A 40 10.36 5.64 3.37
CA ASP A 40 11.38 4.93 4.13
C ASP A 40 10.75 3.98 5.16
N VAL A 41 9.84 4.49 5.99
CA VAL A 41 9.26 3.73 7.11
C VAL A 41 8.20 2.71 6.71
N THR A 42 7.70 2.75 5.47
CA THR A 42 6.77 1.76 4.92
C THR A 42 7.43 0.97 3.78
N TRP A 43 7.41 1.49 2.54
CA TRP A 43 7.89 0.79 1.35
C TRP A 43 9.29 0.20 1.54
N GLN A 44 10.28 1.05 1.85
CA GLN A 44 11.66 0.58 1.97
C GLN A 44 11.84 -0.36 3.15
N ALA A 45 11.17 -0.10 4.28
CA ALA A 45 11.18 -1.00 5.42
C ALA A 45 10.64 -2.41 5.08
N ILE A 46 9.57 -2.51 4.27
CA ILE A 46 9.05 -3.81 3.80
C ILE A 46 10.09 -4.55 2.95
N TYR A 47 10.68 -3.87 1.95
CA TYR A 47 11.68 -4.47 1.07
C TYR A 47 13.05 -4.70 1.73
N GLY A 48 13.32 -4.05 2.86
CA GLY A 48 14.52 -4.23 3.67
C GLY A 48 14.40 -5.32 4.74
N GLU A 49 13.18 -5.75 5.10
CA GLU A 49 12.97 -6.72 6.17
C GLU A 49 13.42 -8.14 5.79
N ALA A 50 14.08 -8.84 6.73
CA ALA A 50 14.53 -10.19 6.50
C ALA A 50 13.33 -11.14 6.36
N GLY A 51 13.28 -11.90 5.28
CA GLY A 51 12.17 -12.85 5.03
C GLY A 51 10.96 -12.25 4.32
N ASN A 52 11.03 -11.01 3.84
CA ASN A 52 9.99 -10.34 3.05
C ASN A 52 9.59 -11.02 1.73
N THR A 53 10.13 -12.19 1.42
CA THR A 53 9.67 -13.03 0.30
C THR A 53 8.38 -13.77 0.62
N ARG A 54 7.95 -13.80 1.89
CA ARG A 54 6.72 -14.51 2.32
C ARG A 54 5.88 -13.74 3.32
N ALA A 55 6.52 -13.01 4.22
CA ALA A 55 5.83 -12.27 5.26
C ALA A 55 6.74 -11.18 5.82
N ILE A 56 6.12 -10.23 6.51
CA ILE A 56 6.79 -9.24 7.35
C ILE A 56 6.03 -9.12 8.68
N MET A 57 6.76 -8.80 9.73
CA MET A 57 6.18 -8.35 10.98
C MET A 57 7.15 -7.37 11.64
N THR A 58 6.77 -6.10 11.65
CA THR A 58 7.59 -5.02 12.23
C THR A 58 6.77 -4.20 13.21
N ASP A 59 7.42 -3.75 14.27
CA ASP A 59 6.90 -2.74 15.20
C ASP A 59 8.06 -1.81 15.52
N ARG A 60 8.02 -0.59 14.99
CA ARG A 60 9.11 0.39 15.10
C ARG A 60 8.56 1.74 15.52
N SER A 61 9.35 2.49 16.28
CA SER A 61 9.03 3.86 16.68
C SER A 61 10.03 4.83 16.07
N PHE A 62 9.52 5.96 15.62
CA PHE A 62 10.27 7.00 14.93
C PHE A 62 10.00 8.34 15.61
N SER A 63 11.05 9.12 15.76
CA SER A 63 10.94 10.52 16.14
C SER A 63 10.52 11.33 14.91
N SER A 64 9.57 12.23 15.09
CA SER A 64 9.07 13.13 14.05
C SER A 64 8.76 14.49 14.68
N GLN A 65 8.54 15.50 13.86
CA GLN A 65 8.11 16.82 14.33
C GLN A 65 6.90 17.32 13.54
N THR A 66 6.03 18.03 14.24
CA THR A 66 4.80 18.64 13.68
C THR A 66 5.05 20.00 13.04
N ASN A 67 6.19 20.63 13.33
CA ASN A 67 6.57 21.90 12.72
C ASN A 67 6.79 21.73 11.21
N THR A 68 5.95 22.39 10.42
CA THR A 68 6.07 22.42 8.96
C THR A 68 7.25 23.30 8.56
N CYS A 69 7.90 22.97 7.43
CA CYS A 69 8.87 23.87 6.80
C CYS A 69 10.05 24.24 7.73
N THR A 70 10.70 23.21 8.28
CA THR A 70 11.89 23.35 9.16
C THR A 70 13.11 22.78 8.44
N TRP A 71 14.28 23.40 8.62
CA TRP A 71 15.54 22.88 8.09
C TRP A 71 15.97 21.61 8.84
N ALA A 72 16.70 20.73 8.17
CA ALA A 72 17.19 19.48 8.79
C ALA A 72 18.11 19.73 10.00
N GLU A 73 18.82 20.86 10.02
CA GLU A 73 19.69 21.26 11.13
C GLU A 73 18.91 21.70 12.38
N ASP A 74 17.66 22.14 12.19
CA ASP A 74 16.73 22.57 13.24
C ASP A 74 15.79 21.43 13.65
N TYR A 75 16.18 20.18 13.38
CA TYR A 75 15.38 19.00 13.73
C TYR A 75 15.26 18.85 15.25
N ASP A 76 14.05 19.11 15.77
CA ASP A 76 13.69 19.03 17.18
C ASP A 76 12.39 18.21 17.32
N PRO A 77 12.50 16.88 17.47
CA PRO A 77 11.36 15.99 17.40
C PRO A 77 10.44 16.16 18.61
N ASP A 78 9.21 16.57 18.34
CA ASP A 78 8.17 16.77 19.35
C ASP A 78 7.08 15.67 19.34
N LEU A 79 7.24 14.68 18.46
CA LEU A 79 6.30 13.60 18.21
C LEU A 79 7.03 12.25 18.16
N THR A 80 6.42 11.21 18.74
CA THR A 80 6.83 9.82 18.51
C THR A 80 5.73 9.11 17.75
N VAL A 81 6.10 8.57 16.59
CA VAL A 81 5.21 7.81 15.71
C VAL A 81 5.58 6.33 15.78
N GLN A 82 4.61 5.48 16.03
CA GLN A 82 4.74 4.03 15.93
C GLN A 82 4.18 3.56 14.59
N VAL A 83 4.96 2.76 13.87
CA VAL A 83 4.54 2.11 12.63
C VAL A 83 4.63 0.61 12.83
N LYS A 84 3.48 -0.07 12.74
CA LYS A 84 3.40 -1.52 12.77
C LYS A 84 3.01 -2.02 11.40
N MET A 85 3.69 -3.04 10.93
CA MET A 85 3.35 -3.68 9.66
C MET A 85 3.28 -5.17 9.86
N ASN A 86 2.20 -5.75 9.38
CA ASN A 86 2.03 -7.19 9.32
C ASN A 86 1.56 -7.53 7.92
N GLY A 87 2.29 -8.41 7.25
CA GLY A 87 1.92 -8.85 5.91
C GLY A 87 2.27 -10.30 5.72
N ALA A 88 1.41 -11.01 5.00
CA ALA A 88 1.62 -12.37 4.59
C ALA A 88 1.22 -12.52 3.12
N TRP A 89 2.09 -13.16 2.35
CA TRP A 89 1.84 -13.47 0.95
C TRP A 89 2.39 -14.84 0.59
N GLY A 90 1.53 -15.62 -0.04
CA GLY A 90 1.81 -16.96 -0.52
C GLY A 90 2.29 -16.99 -1.95
N ARG A 91 2.54 -18.23 -2.42
CA ARG A 91 2.71 -18.51 -3.85
C ARG A 91 1.33 -18.66 -4.45
N THR A 92 0.80 -17.58 -5.01
CA THR A 92 -0.46 -17.59 -5.75
C THR A 92 -0.25 -18.33 -7.08
N PRO A 93 -1.07 -19.34 -7.42
CA PRO A 93 -1.05 -19.95 -8.74
C PRO A 93 -1.22 -18.88 -9.82
N ALA A 94 -0.41 -18.95 -10.89
CA ALA A 94 -0.27 -17.95 -11.96
C ALA A 94 0.64 -16.73 -11.67
N LEU A 95 0.94 -16.38 -10.42
CA LEU A 95 1.94 -15.35 -10.11
C LEU A 95 3.34 -15.97 -9.92
N SER A 96 4.37 -15.31 -10.44
CA SER A 96 5.77 -15.67 -10.23
C SER A 96 6.39 -14.90 -9.07
N ASP A 97 7.41 -15.50 -8.47
CA ASP A 97 8.30 -14.88 -7.48
C ASP A 97 7.54 -14.17 -6.34
N ASN A 98 7.67 -12.84 -6.26
CA ASN A 98 7.06 -12.00 -5.23
C ASN A 98 5.98 -11.07 -5.82
N GLN A 99 5.40 -11.40 -6.98
CA GLN A 99 4.42 -10.53 -7.63
C GLN A 99 3.22 -10.20 -6.73
N MET A 100 2.76 -11.14 -5.89
CA MET A 100 1.68 -10.86 -4.93
C MET A 100 2.08 -9.80 -3.91
N ARG A 101 3.28 -9.93 -3.33
CA ARG A 101 3.86 -8.90 -2.43
C ARG A 101 3.91 -7.56 -3.15
N ASP A 102 4.48 -7.55 -4.35
CA ASP A 102 4.72 -6.31 -5.08
C ASP A 102 3.38 -5.62 -5.39
N GLY A 103 2.32 -6.39 -5.69
CA GLY A 103 0.96 -5.88 -5.85
C GLY A 103 0.36 -5.32 -4.56
N LEU A 104 0.48 -6.04 -3.44
CA LEU A 104 0.01 -5.58 -2.13
C LEU A 104 0.72 -4.28 -1.70
N VAL A 105 2.05 -4.24 -1.82
CA VAL A 105 2.87 -3.09 -1.41
C VAL A 105 2.64 -1.90 -2.34
N GLN A 106 2.52 -2.12 -3.65
CA GLN A 106 2.15 -1.07 -4.61
C GLN A 106 0.79 -0.48 -4.28
N SER A 107 -0.26 -1.31 -4.16
CA SER A 107 -1.60 -0.82 -3.86
C SER A 107 -1.67 -0.07 -2.53
N MET A 108 -0.93 -0.55 -1.51
CA MET A 108 -0.81 0.15 -0.24
C MET A 108 -0.21 1.55 -0.41
N TRP A 109 0.93 1.64 -1.08
CA TRP A 109 1.65 2.90 -1.25
C TRP A 109 0.88 3.93 -2.06
N GLU A 110 0.23 3.48 -3.14
CA GLU A 110 -0.59 4.35 -3.99
C GLU A 110 -1.73 4.98 -3.19
N VAL A 111 -2.41 4.20 -2.34
CA VAL A 111 -3.46 4.75 -1.48
C VAL A 111 -2.85 5.62 -0.40
N LEU A 112 -1.82 5.14 0.33
CA LEU A 112 -1.18 5.88 1.41
C LEU A 112 -0.72 7.26 0.96
N ARG A 113 0.05 7.35 -0.14
CA ARG A 113 0.53 8.63 -0.67
C ARG A 113 -0.60 9.56 -1.07
N THR A 114 -1.68 9.02 -1.65
CA THR A 114 -2.82 9.82 -2.13
C THR A 114 -3.65 10.35 -0.96
N VAL A 115 -3.86 9.55 0.09
CA VAL A 115 -4.61 9.99 1.28
C VAL A 115 -3.78 10.86 2.21
N SER A 116 -2.45 10.69 2.22
CA SER A 116 -1.53 11.51 3.02
C SER A 116 -1.26 12.89 2.41
N ASP A 117 -1.55 13.03 1.13
CA ASP A 117 -1.39 14.25 0.36
C ASP A 117 -2.63 14.46 -0.53
N PRO A 118 -3.77 14.92 0.06
CA PRO A 118 -5.03 15.08 -0.65
C PRO A 118 -4.97 16.09 -1.80
N TYR A 119 -3.87 16.82 -1.94
CA TYR A 119 -3.68 17.80 -3.00
C TYR A 119 -2.60 17.41 -4.02
N GLY A 120 -1.98 16.22 -3.90
CA GLY A 120 -0.93 15.76 -4.81
C GLY A 120 0.30 16.68 -4.87
N TYR A 121 0.61 17.37 -3.77
CA TYR A 121 1.74 18.26 -3.59
C TYR A 121 3.09 17.53 -3.42
N GLU A 122 3.32 16.42 -4.13
CA GLU A 122 4.72 16.13 -4.48
C GLU A 122 5.30 17.28 -5.31
N ASN A 123 4.50 18.11 -6.00
CA ASN A 123 4.89 19.41 -6.59
C ASN A 123 3.66 20.24 -7.08
N SER A 124 2.99 21.07 -6.26
CA SER A 124 1.88 21.93 -6.76
C SER A 124 2.00 23.40 -6.32
N PRO A 125 1.53 24.37 -7.14
CA PRO A 125 2.04 25.73 -7.19
C PRO A 125 1.18 26.67 -6.35
N GLY A 126 1.61 26.88 -5.11
CA GLY A 126 0.98 27.82 -4.20
C GLY A 126 1.86 28.11 -3.02
N LEU A 127 2.96 28.85 -3.25
CA LEU A 127 3.96 29.42 -2.32
C LEU A 127 5.35 28.75 -2.41
N ALA A 128 6.31 29.49 -2.97
CA ALA A 128 7.74 29.18 -3.04
C ALA A 128 8.45 29.18 -1.66
N GLN A 129 7.85 28.58 -0.62
CA GLN A 129 8.25 28.83 0.77
C GLN A 129 8.96 27.67 1.49
N CYS A 130 9.06 26.48 0.88
CA CYS A 130 9.68 25.32 1.55
C CYS A 130 10.61 24.51 0.62
N GLU A 131 11.27 25.18 -0.35
CA GLU A 131 12.35 24.55 -1.12
C GLU A 131 13.44 24.07 -0.14
N ASN A 132 13.63 22.74 -0.05
CA ASN A 132 14.52 22.02 0.87
C ASN A 132 13.99 21.71 2.29
N GLN A 133 12.68 21.72 2.53
CA GLN A 133 12.10 21.41 3.84
C GLN A 133 10.95 20.40 3.75
N THR A 134 10.67 19.68 4.86
CA THR A 134 9.66 18.62 4.92
C THR A 134 8.29 19.14 5.36
N TRP A 135 7.22 18.64 4.74
CA TRP A 135 5.84 18.92 5.12
C TRP A 135 5.35 17.95 6.21
N GLY A 136 4.44 18.42 7.06
CA GLY A 136 3.76 17.57 8.02
C GLY A 136 2.62 16.80 7.35
N HIS A 137 2.56 15.49 7.55
CA HIS A 137 1.55 14.60 6.96
C HIS A 137 0.56 14.10 8.02
N LYS A 138 -0.67 13.85 7.58
CA LYS A 138 -1.63 13.02 8.32
C LYS A 138 -1.90 11.76 7.52
N VAL A 139 -1.98 10.62 8.19
CA VAL A 139 -2.24 9.31 7.57
C VAL A 139 -3.38 8.60 8.27
N PRO A 140 -4.11 7.69 7.62
CA PRO A 140 -5.05 6.81 8.32
C PRO A 140 -4.34 6.00 9.42
N SER A 141 -4.99 5.83 10.57
CA SER A 141 -4.47 5.01 11.68
C SER A 141 -4.29 3.55 11.30
N THR A 142 -5.06 3.06 10.33
CA THR A 142 -4.91 1.73 9.75
C THR A 142 -5.13 1.77 8.26
N LEU A 143 -4.28 1.07 7.51
CA LEU A 143 -4.54 0.67 6.13
C LEU A 143 -4.38 -0.84 6.01
N ARG A 144 -5.24 -1.46 5.22
CA ARG A 144 -5.20 -2.89 4.92
C ARG A 144 -5.41 -3.11 3.43
N VAL A 145 -4.51 -3.87 2.81
CA VAL A 145 -4.68 -4.39 1.46
C VAL A 145 -5.01 -5.87 1.53
N THR A 146 -5.98 -6.29 0.75
CA THR A 146 -6.32 -7.70 0.53
C THR A 146 -6.42 -7.99 -0.96
N ALA A 147 -5.99 -9.18 -1.36
CA ALA A 147 -6.12 -9.63 -2.74
C ALA A 147 -7.37 -10.49 -2.94
N TYR A 148 -8.01 -10.34 -4.09
CA TYR A 148 -9.10 -11.19 -4.57
C TYR A 148 -8.69 -11.83 -5.90
N ILE A 149 -9.08 -13.08 -6.10
CA ILE A 149 -8.87 -13.80 -7.36
C ILE A 149 -10.21 -14.36 -7.79
N ASP A 150 -10.68 -13.95 -8.97
CA ASP A 150 -12.02 -14.27 -9.46
C ASP A 150 -13.11 -13.93 -8.40
N GLY A 151 -12.96 -12.80 -7.72
CA GLY A 151 -13.87 -12.33 -6.67
C GLY A 151 -13.78 -13.11 -5.35
N ARG A 152 -12.79 -13.99 -5.18
CA ARG A 152 -12.57 -14.74 -3.92
C ARG A 152 -11.42 -14.15 -3.13
N LEU A 153 -11.69 -13.81 -1.88
CA LEU A 153 -10.68 -13.33 -0.93
C LEU A 153 -9.53 -14.35 -0.80
N GLN A 154 -8.32 -13.86 -0.99
CA GLN A 154 -7.10 -14.63 -0.76
C GLN A 154 -6.63 -14.48 0.69
N PRO A 155 -5.84 -15.43 1.21
CA PRO A 155 -5.19 -15.29 2.52
C PRO A 155 -4.05 -14.27 2.51
N ASP A 156 -3.78 -13.63 1.37
CA ASP A 156 -2.72 -12.64 1.20
C ASP A 156 -3.21 -11.25 1.66
N ASP A 157 -2.50 -10.68 2.64
CA ASP A 157 -2.81 -9.36 3.16
C ASP A 157 -1.57 -8.55 3.58
N LEU A 158 -1.74 -7.24 3.62
CA LEU A 158 -0.77 -6.29 4.15
C LEU A 158 -1.53 -5.26 4.99
N ILE A 159 -1.18 -5.17 6.27
CA ILE A 159 -1.76 -4.23 7.22
C ILE A 159 -0.65 -3.29 7.70
N ILE A 160 -0.91 -1.99 7.66
CA ILE A 160 -0.07 -0.96 8.28
C ILE A 160 -0.91 -0.24 9.33
N GLU A 161 -0.38 -0.14 10.54
CA GLU A 161 -0.98 0.63 11.62
C GLU A 161 -0.05 1.77 12.02
N PHE A 162 -0.60 2.98 12.06
CA PHE A 162 0.07 4.17 12.54
C PHE A 162 -0.50 4.54 13.91
N GLY A 163 0.39 4.78 14.87
CA GLY A 163 0.08 5.40 16.14
C GLY A 163 0.98 6.61 16.35
N ALA A 164 0.49 7.63 17.05
CA ALA A 164 1.31 8.74 17.46
C ALA A 164 0.98 9.15 18.89
N THR A 165 1.98 9.70 19.60
CA THR A 165 1.80 10.16 20.99
C THR A 165 0.89 11.38 21.11
N LYS A 166 0.55 12.05 20.00
CA LYS A 166 -0.35 13.21 19.94
C LYS A 166 -1.35 13.03 18.78
N ASN A 167 -2.58 13.53 18.97
CA ASN A 167 -3.64 13.79 17.99
C ASN A 167 -4.09 12.62 17.08
N GLN A 168 -5.26 12.07 17.41
CA GLN A 168 -6.09 11.30 16.48
C GLN A 168 -7.35 12.10 16.18
N GLU A 169 -7.63 12.33 14.90
CA GLU A 169 -8.78 13.11 14.45
C GLU A 169 -9.63 12.29 13.47
N PRO A 170 -10.97 12.37 13.55
CA PRO A 170 -11.83 11.78 12.53
C PRO A 170 -11.76 12.57 11.22
N GLY A 171 -11.92 11.90 10.08
CA GLY A 171 -12.07 12.57 8.78
C GLY A 171 -11.37 11.92 7.59
N GLY A 172 -10.66 10.79 7.76
CA GLY A 172 -9.88 10.17 6.69
C GLY A 172 -10.70 9.75 5.48
N CYS A 173 -11.93 9.26 5.71
CA CYS A 173 -12.73 8.65 4.65
C CYS A 173 -13.51 9.63 3.75
N GLY A 174 -13.49 10.93 4.05
CA GLY A 174 -14.07 11.95 3.16
C GLY A 174 -13.40 11.97 1.77
N LEU A 175 -12.19 11.44 1.67
CA LEU A 175 -11.39 11.38 0.45
C LEU A 175 -11.61 10.11 -0.37
N VAL A 176 -12.34 9.09 0.13
CA VAL A 176 -12.50 7.79 -0.57
C VAL A 176 -12.98 7.97 -2.01
N GLY A 177 -13.98 8.83 -2.25
CA GLY A 177 -14.52 9.09 -3.59
C GLY A 177 -13.53 9.78 -4.53
N GLU A 178 -12.68 10.65 -4.00
CA GLU A 178 -11.63 11.35 -4.75
C GLU A 178 -10.46 10.41 -5.08
N VAL A 179 -10.00 9.64 -4.09
CA VAL A 179 -8.92 8.65 -4.25
C VAL A 179 -9.35 7.56 -5.24
N ALA A 180 -10.60 7.09 -5.17
CA ALA A 180 -11.13 6.09 -6.10
C ALA A 180 -11.15 6.62 -7.54
N GLY A 181 -11.45 7.91 -7.73
CA GLY A 181 -11.34 8.57 -9.03
C GLY A 181 -9.91 8.66 -9.56
N PHE A 182 -8.95 8.96 -8.67
CA PHE A 182 -7.53 9.06 -9.03
C PHE A 182 -6.90 7.71 -9.40
N LEU A 183 -7.30 6.63 -8.70
CA LEU A 183 -6.76 5.29 -8.92
C LEU A 183 -7.55 4.48 -9.97
N ALA A 184 -8.60 5.06 -10.55
CA ALA A 184 -9.35 4.48 -11.66
C ALA A 184 -8.48 4.39 -12.93
N GLY A 185 -7.85 3.24 -13.14
CA GLY A 185 -6.98 2.98 -14.31
C GLY A 185 -5.57 2.53 -13.93
N PHE A 186 -5.23 2.52 -12.65
CA PHE A 186 -3.97 1.99 -12.16
C PHE A 186 -3.83 0.48 -12.44
N ILE A 187 -2.68 -0.01 -12.85
CA ILE A 187 -2.42 -1.46 -13.00
C ILE A 187 -1.40 -1.84 -11.92
N PRO A 188 -1.79 -2.60 -10.89
CA PRO A 188 -0.85 -3.07 -9.88
C PRO A 188 0.14 -4.02 -10.56
N VAL A 189 1.36 -3.52 -10.79
CA VAL A 189 2.52 -4.28 -11.30
C VAL A 189 2.40 -4.80 -12.75
N GLY A 190 3.54 -4.82 -13.46
CA GLY A 190 3.64 -5.18 -14.88
C GLY A 190 3.35 -6.65 -15.16
N GLY A 191 2.08 -6.97 -15.43
CA GLY A 191 1.65 -8.25 -15.96
C GLY A 191 0.13 -8.24 -16.21
N ASP A 192 -0.33 -9.02 -17.19
CA ASP A 192 -1.76 -9.14 -17.55
C ASP A 192 -2.63 -9.80 -16.47
N LEU A 193 -2.06 -10.09 -15.29
CA LEU A 193 -2.68 -10.85 -14.21
C LEU A 193 -3.35 -9.98 -13.16
N PHE A 194 -3.03 -8.70 -13.05
CA PHE A 194 -3.69 -7.80 -12.11
C PHE A 194 -4.82 -7.03 -12.79
N ALA A 195 -5.97 -6.95 -12.12
CA ALA A 195 -7.08 -6.12 -12.56
C ALA A 195 -6.64 -4.66 -12.65
N LYS A 196 -7.21 -3.94 -13.62
CA LYS A 196 -7.05 -2.49 -13.67
C LYS A 196 -7.91 -1.87 -12.57
N GLY A 197 -7.30 -1.04 -11.75
CA GLY A 197 -7.92 -0.31 -10.64
C GLY A 197 -7.64 -0.94 -9.29
N ILE A 198 -7.85 -0.13 -8.25
CA ILE A 198 -7.84 -0.54 -6.85
C ILE A 198 -9.24 -0.26 -6.31
N GLU A 199 -9.86 -1.24 -5.66
CA GLU A 199 -11.07 -1.00 -4.89
C GLU A 199 -10.70 -0.32 -3.57
N ILE A 200 -11.41 0.75 -3.23
CA ILE A 200 -11.11 1.55 -2.05
C ILE A 200 -12.32 1.56 -1.13
N GLY A 201 -12.09 1.20 0.13
CA GLY A 201 -13.09 1.24 1.18
C GLY A 201 -12.63 2.02 2.40
N CYS A 202 -13.60 2.52 3.15
CA CYS A 202 -13.38 2.99 4.51
C CYS A 202 -13.66 1.85 5.49
N ALA A 203 -12.82 1.70 6.52
CA ALA A 203 -13.11 0.87 7.67
C ALA A 203 -13.47 1.76 8.88
N GLU A 204 -14.52 1.37 9.61
CA GLU A 204 -14.95 1.99 10.88
C GLU A 204 -14.00 1.63 12.04
#